data_AF-A0A7C3JR73-F1
#
_entry.id   AF-A0A7C3JR73-F1
#
_cell.length_a   1.000
_cell.length_b   1.000
_cell.length_c   1.000
_cell.angle_alpha   90.00
_cell.angle_beta   90.00
_cell.angle_gamma   90.00
#
_symmetry.space_group_name_H-M   'P 1'
#
loop_
_entity.id
_entity.type
_entity.pdbx_description
1 polymer ?
#
loop_
_entity_poly.entity_id
_entity_poly.type
_entity_poly.pdbx_seq_one_letter_code
_entity_poly.pdbx_strand_id
1 'polypeptide(L)'
;MRPDEAELLAALSMGSLGEALGMDGEERLERRRVWSGMLSALKTGDYRGAMEAAEALAASRDEALEFLRWAESWYRDLLVCGLRQDAEGVVNLDTLAELQQQAAEMAVEPILAAATNAFGAARKIQRNLNRRMVLEQFLFGVVRSH
;
A
#
# COMPACT_ATOMS: atom_id res chain seq x y z
N MET A 1 -22.45 -1.27 16.61
CA MET A 1 -21.13 -0.82 16.11
C MET A 1 -20.61 0.20 17.09
N ARG A 2 -19.45 -0.04 17.71
CA ARG A 2 -18.86 0.94 18.63
C ARG A 2 -18.35 2.15 17.83
N PRO A 3 -18.39 3.39 18.37
CA PRO A 3 -17.94 4.58 17.65
C PRO A 3 -16.53 4.41 17.07
N ASP A 4 -15.62 3.82 17.85
CA ASP A 4 -14.22 3.57 17.48
C ASP A 4 -14.07 2.60 16.30
N GLU A 5 -14.95 1.60 16.16
CA GLU A 5 -14.92 0.64 15.03
C GLU A 5 -15.38 1.31 13.73
N ALA A 6 -16.35 2.22 13.81
CA ALA A 6 -16.88 2.92 12.65
C ALA A 6 -15.86 3.91 12.08
N GLU A 7 -15.20 4.68 12.96
CA GLU A 7 -14.13 5.60 12.58
C GLU A 7 -12.92 4.85 12.04
N LEU A 8 -12.55 3.72 12.67
CA LEU A 8 -11.52 2.84 12.15
C LEU A 8 -11.87 2.31 10.75
N LEU A 9 -13.06 1.75 10.55
CA LEU A 9 -13.50 1.26 9.22
C LEU A 9 -13.54 2.36 8.15
N ALA A 10 -13.90 3.59 8.52
CA ALA A 10 -13.91 4.74 7.62
C ALA A 10 -12.49 5.19 7.23
N ALA A 11 -11.57 5.25 8.20
CA ALA A 11 -10.15 5.51 7.96
C ALA A 11 -9.51 4.39 7.12
N LEU A 12 -9.80 3.12 7.44
CA LEU A 12 -9.36 1.94 6.69
C LEU A 12 -9.89 1.91 5.24
N SER A 13 -10.93 2.67 4.95
CA SER A 13 -11.52 2.80 3.61
C SER A 13 -11.00 3.99 2.83
N MET A 14 -10.03 4.75 3.36
CA MET A 14 -9.41 5.89 2.67
C MET A 14 -10.45 6.87 2.09
N GLY A 15 -11.59 7.03 2.76
CA GLY A 15 -12.71 7.88 2.31
C GLY A 15 -13.70 7.24 1.32
N SER A 16 -13.51 5.99 0.88
CA SER A 16 -14.50 5.23 0.11
C SER A 16 -15.45 4.46 1.01
N LEU A 17 -16.45 5.18 1.55
CA LEU A 17 -17.53 4.63 2.39
C LEU A 17 -18.25 3.42 1.76
N GLY A 18 -18.24 3.31 0.42
CA GLY A 18 -18.84 2.18 -0.31
C GLY A 18 -18.08 0.85 -0.18
N GLU A 19 -16.75 0.87 0.02
CA GLU A 19 -15.95 -0.34 0.24
C GLU A 19 -15.95 -0.77 1.73
N ALA A 20 -16.20 0.17 2.65
CA ALA A 20 -16.34 -0.08 4.10
C ALA A 20 -17.47 -1.06 4.45
N LEU A 21 -18.52 -1.13 3.63
CA LEU A 21 -19.73 -1.89 3.92
C LEU A 21 -19.74 -3.30 3.29
N GLY A 22 -18.78 -3.62 2.43
CA GLY A 22 -18.77 -4.86 1.63
C GLY A 22 -17.86 -5.98 2.14
N MET A 23 -16.91 -5.67 3.02
CA MET A 23 -15.91 -6.62 3.55
C MET A 23 -15.78 -6.49 5.06
N ASP A 24 -15.62 -7.63 5.74
CA ASP A 24 -15.39 -7.67 7.18
C ASP A 24 -14.09 -6.94 7.54
N GLY A 25 -14.07 -6.24 8.68
CA GLY A 25 -12.91 -5.50 9.15
C GLY A 25 -11.69 -6.40 9.36
N GLU A 26 -11.90 -7.65 9.77
CA GLU A 26 -10.82 -8.63 9.98
C GLU A 26 -10.18 -9.09 8.65
N GLU A 27 -10.99 -9.36 7.62
CA GLU A 27 -10.52 -9.74 6.28
C GLU A 27 -9.67 -8.62 5.64
N ARG A 28 -10.02 -7.37 5.92
CA ARG A 28 -9.28 -6.20 5.47
C ARG A 28 -7.93 -6.05 6.15
N LEU A 29 -7.89 -6.23 7.47
CA LEU A 29 -6.65 -6.18 8.24
C LEU A 29 -5.69 -7.29 7.79
N GLU A 30 -6.19 -8.51 7.60
CA GLU A 30 -5.35 -9.62 7.18
C GLU A 30 -4.76 -9.40 5.78
N ARG A 31 -5.56 -8.87 4.85
CA ARG A 31 -5.09 -8.53 3.49
C ARG A 31 -3.99 -7.47 3.51
N ARG A 32 -4.12 -6.45 4.36
CA ARG A 32 -3.08 -5.43 4.55
C ARG A 32 -1.79 -6.04 5.10
N ARG A 33 -1.87 -6.97 6.05
CA ARG A 33 -0.70 -7.71 6.56
C ARG A 33 -0.01 -8.54 5.48
N VAL A 34 -0.79 -9.21 4.63
CA VAL A 34 -0.26 -9.96 3.49
C VAL A 34 0.50 -9.01 2.56
N TRP A 35 -0.07 -7.84 2.27
CA TRP A 35 0.57 -6.87 1.39
C TRP A 35 1.80 -6.18 2.00
N SER A 36 1.76 -5.82 3.30
CA SER A 36 2.93 -5.25 4.00
C SER A 36 4.06 -6.26 4.09
N GLY A 37 3.74 -7.52 4.40
CA GLY A 37 4.69 -8.62 4.40
C GLY A 37 5.33 -8.86 3.03
N MET A 38 4.52 -8.86 1.97
CA MET A 38 4.99 -8.98 0.58
C MET A 38 5.97 -7.86 0.22
N LEU A 39 5.62 -6.59 0.46
CA LEU A 39 6.49 -5.45 0.15
C LEU A 39 7.78 -5.49 0.98
N SER A 40 7.70 -5.87 2.25
CA SER A 40 8.87 -5.94 3.15
C SER A 40 9.82 -7.09 2.81
N ALA A 41 9.30 -8.16 2.21
CA ALA A 41 10.09 -9.30 1.75
C ALA A 41 10.91 -8.96 0.49
N LEU A 42 10.41 -8.07 -0.38
CA LEU A 42 11.11 -7.64 -1.57
C LEU A 42 12.41 -6.91 -1.21
N LYS A 43 13.53 -7.38 -1.75
CA LYS A 43 14.86 -6.79 -1.54
C LYS A 43 15.34 -6.05 -2.78
N THR A 44 16.33 -5.18 -2.60
CA THR A 44 16.99 -4.50 -3.70
C THR A 44 17.47 -5.50 -4.76
N GLY A 45 17.04 -5.31 -6.01
CA GLY A 45 17.36 -6.18 -7.13
C GLY A 45 16.52 -7.45 -7.26
N ASP A 46 15.53 -7.69 -6.40
CA ASP A 46 14.63 -8.85 -6.48
C ASP A 46 13.54 -8.69 -7.55
N TYR A 47 13.97 -8.58 -8.81
CA TYR A 47 13.05 -8.46 -9.95
C TYR A 47 12.18 -9.70 -10.15
N ARG A 48 12.67 -10.88 -9.74
CA ARG A 48 11.90 -12.11 -9.84
C ARG A 48 10.75 -12.13 -8.84
N GLY A 49 11.02 -11.84 -7.57
CA GLY A 49 9.97 -11.70 -6.56
C GLY A 49 8.96 -10.61 -6.94
N ALA A 50 9.43 -9.49 -7.50
CA ALA A 50 8.56 -8.44 -8.01
C ALA A 50 7.63 -8.91 -9.14
N MET A 51 8.11 -9.75 -10.07
CA MET A 51 7.27 -10.33 -11.12
C MET A 51 6.24 -11.32 -10.58
N GLU A 52 6.64 -12.18 -9.64
CA GLU A 52 5.75 -13.16 -9.00
C GLU A 52 4.63 -12.45 -8.21
N ALA A 53 4.97 -11.41 -7.45
CA ALA A 53 4.02 -10.55 -6.75
C ALA A 53 3.08 -9.81 -7.72
N ALA A 54 3.60 -9.25 -8.82
CA ALA A 54 2.78 -8.59 -9.83
C ALA A 54 1.76 -9.54 -10.47
N GLU A 55 2.15 -10.79 -10.71
CA GLU A 55 1.28 -11.83 -11.26
C GLU A 55 0.15 -12.19 -10.29
N ALA A 56 0.46 -12.38 -9.01
CA ALA A 56 -0.54 -12.63 -7.97
C ALA A 56 -1.57 -11.49 -7.87
N LEU A 57 -1.08 -10.24 -7.76
CA LEU A 57 -1.92 -9.04 -7.64
C LEU A 57 -2.74 -8.75 -8.90
N ALA A 58 -2.28 -9.19 -10.08
CA ALA A 58 -2.99 -8.96 -11.33
C ALA A 58 -4.22 -9.85 -11.53
N ALA A 59 -4.45 -10.86 -10.66
CA ALA A 59 -5.55 -11.80 -10.77
C ALA A 59 -6.91 -11.09 -10.83
N SER A 60 -7.17 -10.20 -9.87
CA SER A 60 -8.39 -9.39 -9.81
C SER A 60 -8.12 -7.92 -10.10
N ARG A 61 -9.01 -7.27 -10.86
CA ARG A 61 -8.91 -5.82 -11.11
C ARG A 61 -9.16 -5.05 -9.83
N ASP A 62 -10.12 -5.50 -9.04
CA ASP A 62 -10.51 -4.81 -7.81
C ASP A 62 -9.42 -4.97 -6.75
N GLU A 63 -8.84 -6.17 -6.62
CA GLU A 63 -7.69 -6.41 -5.74
C GLU A 63 -6.48 -5.57 -6.14
N ALA A 64 -6.13 -5.51 -7.43
CA ALA A 64 -5.02 -4.68 -7.90
C ALA A 64 -5.23 -3.19 -7.57
N LEU A 65 -6.46 -2.70 -7.72
CA LEU A 65 -6.80 -1.32 -7.40
C LEU A 65 -6.83 -1.05 -5.90
N GLU A 66 -7.31 -2.01 -5.10
CA GLU A 66 -7.33 -1.93 -3.64
C GLU A 66 -5.91 -1.91 -3.09
N PHE A 67 -5.05 -2.83 -3.57
CA PHE A 67 -3.63 -2.89 -3.24
C PHE A 67 -2.93 -1.57 -3.56
N LEU A 68 -3.12 -1.00 -4.76
CA LEU A 68 -2.44 0.24 -5.16
C LEU A 68 -2.89 1.45 -4.33
N ARG A 69 -4.17 1.52 -3.94
CA ARG A 69 -4.68 2.55 -3.02
C ARG A 69 -4.08 2.38 -1.63
N TRP A 70 -4.02 1.15 -1.13
CA TRP A 70 -3.38 0.86 0.14
C TRP A 70 -1.89 1.21 0.10
N ALA A 71 -1.15 0.80 -0.94
CA ALA A 71 0.27 1.06 -1.10
C ALA A 71 0.57 2.57 -1.18
N GLU A 72 -0.26 3.35 -1.88
CA GLU A 72 -0.17 4.82 -1.87
C GLU A 72 -0.28 5.37 -0.44
N SER A 73 -1.28 4.92 0.34
CA SER A 73 -1.46 5.34 1.73
C SER A 73 -0.30 4.91 2.63
N TRP A 74 0.25 3.72 2.39
CA TRP A 74 1.38 3.16 3.12
C TRP A 74 2.62 4.01 2.94
N TYR A 75 3.01 4.30 1.70
CA TYR A 75 4.18 5.15 1.42
C TYR A 75 3.97 6.59 1.89
N ARG A 76 2.74 7.12 1.83
CA ARG A 76 2.42 8.41 2.45
C ARG A 76 2.68 8.38 3.96
N ASP A 77 2.22 7.36 4.66
CA ASP A 77 2.39 7.26 6.10
C ASP A 77 3.87 7.05 6.49
N LEU A 78 4.66 6.34 5.67
CA LEU A 78 6.12 6.29 5.82
C LEU A 78 6.76 7.68 5.74
N LEU A 79 6.31 8.55 4.81
CA LEU A 79 6.78 9.94 4.76
C LEU A 79 6.36 10.74 6.01
N VAL A 80 5.13 10.55 6.48
CA VAL A 80 4.64 11.22 7.69
C VAL A 80 5.47 10.81 8.91
N CYS A 81 5.70 9.52 9.10
CA CYS A 81 6.52 8.97 10.19
C CYS A 81 8.00 9.39 10.08
N GLY A 82 8.55 9.51 8.87
CA GLY A 82 9.94 9.93 8.67
C GLY A 82 10.17 11.43 8.93
N LEU A 83 9.13 12.26 8.74
CA LEU A 83 9.21 13.72 8.89
C LEU A 83 8.74 14.23 10.27
N ARG A 84 7.95 13.45 10.98
CA ARG A 84 7.32 13.83 12.26
C ARG A 84 7.68 12.85 13.38
N GLN A 85 7.87 13.36 14.59
CA GLN A 85 8.07 12.51 15.78
C GLN A 85 6.75 11.97 16.37
N ASP A 86 5.61 12.53 15.96
CA ASP A 86 4.26 12.13 16.39
C ASP A 86 3.49 11.41 15.27
N ALA A 87 2.59 10.51 15.64
CA ALA A 87 1.76 9.72 14.72
C ALA A 87 0.58 10.51 14.12
N GLU A 88 0.57 11.83 14.28
CA GLU A 88 -0.55 12.67 13.86
C GLU A 88 -0.59 12.75 12.33
N GLY A 89 -1.70 12.29 11.74
CA GLY A 89 -1.90 12.25 10.29
C GLY A 89 -1.50 10.92 9.62
N VAL A 90 -1.04 9.92 10.39
CA VAL A 90 -0.90 8.52 9.95
C VAL A 90 -2.27 7.89 9.86
N VAL A 91 -2.56 7.22 8.74
CA VAL A 91 -3.85 6.55 8.51
C VAL A 91 -3.81 5.09 8.92
N ASN A 92 -2.68 4.41 8.70
CA ASN A 92 -2.48 2.99 8.98
C ASN A 92 -1.95 2.77 10.41
N LEU A 93 -2.68 3.30 11.39
CA LEU A 93 -2.32 3.25 12.83
C LEU A 93 -2.18 1.81 13.35
N ASP A 94 -2.87 0.85 12.73
CA ASP A 94 -2.75 -0.58 13.01
C ASP A 94 -1.34 -1.15 12.75
N THR A 95 -0.57 -0.47 11.90
CA THR A 95 0.80 -0.85 11.50
C THR A 95 1.86 0.17 11.92
N LEU A 96 1.53 1.07 12.86
CA LEU A 96 2.37 2.21 13.22
C LEU A 96 3.80 1.82 13.63
N ALA A 97 3.97 0.73 14.38
CA ALA A 97 5.30 0.28 14.81
C ALA A 97 6.16 -0.18 13.61
N GLU A 98 5.57 -0.91 12.65
CA GLU A 98 6.24 -1.32 11.42
C GLU A 98 6.61 -0.11 10.55
N LEU A 99 5.68 0.85 10.44
CA LEU A 99 5.90 2.10 9.70
C LEU A 99 7.05 2.92 10.31
N GLN A 100 7.11 3.06 11.62
CA GLN A 100 8.18 3.79 12.31
C GLN A 100 9.55 3.14 12.11
N GLN A 101 9.61 1.80 12.17
CA GLN A 101 10.86 1.08 11.91
C GLN A 101 11.34 1.28 10.47
N GLN A 102 10.46 1.12 9.48
CA GLN A 102 10.83 1.26 8.07
C GLN A 102 11.14 2.72 7.69
N ALA A 103 10.45 3.69 8.26
CA ALA A 103 10.70 5.11 8.01
C ALA A 103 12.11 5.54 8.47
N ALA A 104 12.68 4.88 9.48
CA ALA A 104 14.03 5.17 9.95
C ALA A 104 15.13 4.67 8.97
N GLU A 105 14.82 3.70 8.12
CA GLU A 105 15.79 3.02 7.26
C GLU A 105 15.75 3.50 5.79
N MET A 106 14.71 4.23 5.40
CA MET A 106 14.47 4.62 4.01
C MET A 106 14.69 6.12 3.75
N ALA A 107 15.31 6.44 2.61
CA ALA A 107 15.40 7.82 2.12
C ALA A 107 14.04 8.33 1.62
N VAL A 108 13.83 9.65 1.71
CA VAL A 108 12.55 10.30 1.37
C VAL A 108 12.21 10.17 -0.12
N GLU A 109 13.20 10.30 -1.01
CA GLU A 109 13.00 10.31 -2.45
C GLU A 109 12.46 8.98 -3.00
N PRO A 110 13.02 7.80 -2.64
CA PRO A 110 12.42 6.50 -2.92
C PRO A 110 10.96 6.35 -2.51
N ILE A 111 10.62 6.79 -1.29
CA ILE A 111 9.28 6.65 -0.73
C ILE A 111 8.29 7.51 -1.53
N LEU A 112 8.67 8.76 -1.84
CA LEU A 112 7.85 9.67 -2.63
C LEU A 112 7.62 9.15 -4.06
N ALA A 113 8.67 8.58 -4.68
CA ALA A 113 8.56 7.96 -5.99
C ALA A 113 7.61 6.76 -5.97
N ALA A 114 7.71 5.91 -4.95
CA ALA A 114 6.82 4.76 -4.77
C ALA A 114 5.35 5.18 -4.60
N ALA A 115 5.06 6.18 -3.75
CA ALA A 115 3.72 6.74 -3.58
C ALA A 115 3.13 7.26 -4.90
N THR A 116 3.92 8.06 -5.64
CA THR A 116 3.50 8.64 -6.93
C THR A 116 3.25 7.56 -7.98
N ASN A 117 4.10 6.53 -8.01
CA ASN A 117 3.97 5.41 -8.93
C ASN A 117 2.74 4.55 -8.62
N ALA A 118 2.41 4.32 -7.35
CA ALA A 118 1.21 3.60 -6.93
C ALA A 118 -0.07 4.32 -7.42
N PHE A 119 -0.16 5.63 -7.18
CA PHE A 119 -1.27 6.46 -7.67
C PHE A 119 -1.39 6.42 -9.20
N GLY A 120 -0.27 6.58 -9.92
CA GLY A 120 -0.24 6.50 -11.38
C GLY A 120 -0.66 5.13 -11.91
N ALA A 121 -0.23 4.05 -11.26
CA ALA A 121 -0.57 2.67 -11.61
C ALA A 121 -2.08 2.41 -11.47
N ALA A 122 -2.70 2.89 -10.39
CA ALA A 122 -4.14 2.73 -10.18
C ALA A 122 -4.94 3.36 -11.33
N ARG A 123 -4.56 4.58 -11.76
CA ARG A 123 -5.19 5.25 -12.90
C ARG A 123 -4.98 4.53 -14.23
N LYS A 124 -3.80 3.92 -14.46
CA LYS A 124 -3.54 3.10 -15.64
C LYS A 124 -4.47 1.88 -15.67
N ILE A 125 -4.63 1.17 -14.55
CA ILE A 125 -5.53 0.01 -14.45
C ILE A 125 -7.00 0.43 -14.62
N GLN A 126 -7.41 1.57 -14.05
CA GLN A 126 -8.75 2.12 -14.27
C GLN A 126 -9.06 2.39 -15.75
N ARG A 127 -8.04 2.78 -16.53
CA ARG A 127 -8.11 2.99 -17.99
C ARG A 127 -7.92 1.69 -18.79
N ASN A 128 -8.01 0.52 -18.15
CA ASN A 128 -7.91 -0.81 -18.75
C ASN A 128 -6.55 -1.14 -19.39
N LEU A 129 -5.45 -0.53 -18.91
CA LEU A 129 -4.12 -0.98 -19.29
C LEU A 129 -3.84 -2.37 -18.70
N ASN A 130 -2.87 -3.09 -19.29
CA ASN A 130 -2.47 -4.42 -18.83
C ASN A 130 -2.02 -4.38 -17.35
N ARG A 131 -2.82 -4.99 -16.47
CA ARG A 131 -2.63 -4.99 -15.01
C ARG A 131 -1.28 -5.53 -14.59
N ARG A 132 -0.91 -6.71 -15.10
CA ARG A 132 0.37 -7.36 -14.79
C ARG A 132 1.53 -6.44 -15.14
N MET A 133 1.56 -5.89 -16.35
CA MET A 133 2.63 -4.99 -16.78
C MET A 133 2.68 -3.70 -15.94
N VAL A 134 1.53 -3.15 -15.55
CA VAL A 134 1.47 -1.96 -14.69
C VAL A 134 1.99 -2.26 -13.28
N LEU A 135 1.64 -3.41 -12.71
CA LEU A 135 2.10 -3.85 -11.40
C LEU A 135 3.61 -4.18 -11.41
N GLU A 136 4.11 -4.84 -12.47
CA GLU A 136 5.55 -5.07 -12.67
C GLU A 136 6.31 -3.74 -12.69
N GLN A 137 5.84 -2.74 -13.44
CA GLN A 137 6.48 -1.41 -13.48
C GLN A 137 6.55 -0.75 -12.09
N PHE A 138 5.47 -0.88 -11.31
CA PHE A 138 5.42 -0.35 -9.95
C PHE A 138 6.42 -1.07 -9.04
N LEU A 139 6.36 -2.40 -8.97
CA LEU A 139 7.21 -3.21 -8.09
C LEU A 139 8.69 -3.17 -8.50
N PHE A 140 9.00 -3.00 -9.79
CA PHE A 140 10.37 -2.74 -10.26
C PHE A 140 10.93 -1.41 -9.74
N GLY A 141 10.07 -0.41 -9.55
CA GLY A 141 10.45 0.83 -8.86
C GLY A 141 10.83 0.57 -7.41
N VAL A 142 10.03 -0.24 -6.71
CA VAL A 142 10.26 -0.63 -5.32
C VAL A 142 11.61 -1.34 -5.16
N VAL A 143 11.88 -2.41 -5.90
CA VAL A 143 13.14 -3.17 -5.79
C VAL A 143 14.37 -2.47 -6.36
N ARG A 144 14.20 -1.35 -7.08
CA ARG A 144 15.32 -0.53 -7.56
C ARG A 144 15.78 0.49 -6.50
N SER A 145 14.85 0.95 -5.68
CA SER A 145 15.05 2.11 -4.79
C SER A 145 15.18 1.76 -3.31
N HIS A 146 15.00 0.49 -2.95
CA HIS A 146 15.41 -0.06 -1.64
C HIS A 146 16.92 -0.08 -1.49
#